data_AF-A0A7S4WGD5-F1
#
_entry.id   AF-A0A7S4WGD5-F1
#
_cell.length_a   1.000
_cell.length_b   1.000
_cell.length_c   1.000
_cell.angle_alpha   90.00
_cell.angle_beta   90.00
_cell.angle_gamma   90.00
#
_symmetry.space_group_name_H-M   'P 1'
#
loop_
_entity.id
_entity.type
_entity.pdbx_description
1 polymer ?
#
loop_
_entity_poly.entity_id
_entity_poly.type
_entity_poly.pdbx_seq_one_letter_code
_entity_poly.pdbx_strand_id
1 'polypeptide(L)'
;EIHPELESCSDISLLLFCLSAVSPDKMQEAANHVAATLKPGGTLILRDYGRFDEAQLKLGSSKGKRLSENFYVKHDSTRVYYFDLDDLERLFGSSGAGLVSIEKKYIQRVYKSRSDNNERRRVW
;
A
#
# COMPACT_ATOMS: atom_id res chain seq x y z
N GLU A 1 -4.99 -19.22 -4.79
CA GLU A 1 -6.04 -19.20 -5.83
C GLU A 1 -7.23 -18.41 -5.30
N ILE A 2 -7.83 -17.58 -6.16
CA ILE A 2 -9.02 -16.79 -5.82
C ILE A 2 -10.26 -17.69 -5.81
N HIS A 3 -11.25 -17.36 -4.97
CA HIS A 3 -12.53 -18.06 -4.99
C HIS A 3 -13.24 -17.84 -6.34
N PRO A 4 -13.77 -18.88 -7.01
CA PRO A 4 -14.35 -18.75 -8.35
C PRO A 4 -15.42 -17.66 -8.49
N GLU A 5 -16.25 -17.47 -7.46
CA GLU A 5 -17.30 -16.44 -7.46
C GLU A 5 -16.76 -15.00 -7.41
N LEU A 6 -15.48 -14.82 -7.04
CA LEU A 6 -14.83 -13.51 -6.98
C LEU A 6 -14.08 -13.17 -8.26
N GLU A 7 -13.98 -14.10 -9.22
CA GLU A 7 -13.33 -13.82 -10.50
C GLU A 7 -14.21 -12.92 -11.37
N SER A 8 -13.64 -11.83 -11.89
CA SER A 8 -14.34 -10.84 -12.74
C SER A 8 -15.68 -10.36 -12.15
N CYS A 9 -15.79 -10.26 -10.83
CA CYS A 9 -17.06 -9.93 -10.17
C CYS A 9 -17.28 -8.42 -9.96
N SER A 10 -16.25 -7.59 -10.14
CA SER A 10 -16.27 -6.17 -9.75
C SER A 10 -15.92 -5.22 -10.90
N ASP A 11 -16.60 -4.09 -10.96
CA ASP A 11 -16.24 -2.97 -11.84
C ASP A 11 -15.17 -2.08 -11.20
N ILE A 12 -15.17 -2.03 -9.85
CA ILE A 12 -14.19 -1.29 -9.05
C ILE A 12 -13.76 -2.14 -7.86
N SER A 13 -12.45 -2.25 -7.65
CA SER A 13 -11.86 -2.81 -6.43
C SER A 13 -11.07 -1.73 -5.69
N LEU A 14 -11.12 -1.73 -4.35
CA LEU A 14 -10.45 -0.75 -3.49
C LEU A 14 -9.48 -1.45 -2.52
N LEU A 15 -8.21 -1.06 -2.58
CA LEU A 15 -7.23 -1.36 -1.54
C LEU A 15 -6.92 -0.07 -0.76
N LEU A 16 -7.39 0.01 0.48
CA LEU A 16 -7.22 1.17 1.34
C LEU A 16 -6.49 0.79 2.64
N PHE A 17 -5.20 1.12 2.72
CA PHE A 17 -4.32 0.73 3.84
C PHE A 17 -4.32 -0.77 4.14
N CYS A 18 -4.38 -1.59 3.09
CA CYS A 18 -4.43 -3.05 3.19
C CYS A 18 -3.13 -3.72 2.76
N LEU A 19 -2.54 -3.29 1.65
CA LEU A 19 -1.41 -3.98 1.03
C LEU A 19 -0.14 -3.84 1.89
N SER A 20 0.04 -2.70 2.55
CA SER A 20 1.19 -2.47 3.45
C SER A 20 1.28 -3.45 4.62
N ALA A 21 0.18 -4.07 5.04
CA ALA A 21 0.18 -5.07 6.12
C ALA A 21 0.62 -6.46 5.65
N VAL A 22 0.62 -6.70 4.34
CA VAL A 22 1.04 -7.95 3.72
C VAL A 22 2.58 -8.02 3.70
N SER A 23 3.14 -9.21 3.90
CA SER A 23 4.59 -9.39 3.74
C SER A 23 5.00 -9.11 2.29
N PRO A 24 6.14 -8.47 2.01
CA PRO A 24 6.58 -8.18 0.64
C PRO A 24 6.62 -9.41 -0.29
N ASP A 25 7.02 -10.57 0.22
CA ASP A 25 7.05 -11.85 -0.51
C ASP A 25 5.66 -12.38 -0.92
N LYS A 26 4.59 -11.83 -0.34
CA LYS A 26 3.19 -12.18 -0.63
C LYS A 26 2.42 -11.08 -1.35
N MET A 27 3.01 -9.90 -1.54
CA MET A 27 2.32 -8.77 -2.17
C MET A 27 1.97 -9.03 -3.62
N GLN A 28 2.83 -9.71 -4.39
CA GLN A 28 2.53 -10.03 -5.79
C GLN A 28 1.31 -10.96 -5.90
N GLU A 29 1.21 -11.94 -5.02
CA GLU A 29 0.04 -12.84 -4.96
C GLU A 29 -1.24 -12.05 -4.61
N ALA A 30 -1.17 -11.15 -3.62
CA ALA A 30 -2.29 -10.27 -3.28
C ALA A 30 -2.69 -9.33 -4.45
N ALA A 31 -1.71 -8.78 -5.18
CA ALA A 31 -1.94 -7.96 -6.35
C ALA A 31 -2.63 -8.74 -7.48
N ASN A 32 -2.19 -9.97 -7.73
CA ASN A 32 -2.80 -10.85 -8.73
C ASN A 32 -4.25 -11.21 -8.33
N HIS A 33 -4.50 -11.51 -7.06
CA HIS A 33 -5.85 -11.81 -6.59
C HIS A 33 -6.79 -10.62 -6.75
N VAL A 34 -6.38 -9.39 -6.37
CA VAL A 34 -7.28 -8.23 -6.55
C VAL A 34 -7.49 -7.90 -8.02
N ALA A 35 -6.48 -8.05 -8.88
CA ALA A 35 -6.63 -7.84 -10.31
C ALA A 35 -7.62 -8.83 -10.94
N ALA A 36 -7.59 -10.10 -10.50
CA ALA A 36 -8.54 -11.12 -10.97
C ALA A 36 -10.00 -10.84 -10.59
N THR A 37 -10.25 -9.99 -9.57
CA THR A 37 -11.63 -9.56 -9.24
C THR A 37 -12.23 -8.60 -10.25
N LEU A 38 -11.41 -7.93 -11.05
CA LEU A 38 -11.85 -6.90 -11.97
C LEU A 38 -12.42 -7.52 -13.24
N LYS A 39 -13.59 -7.05 -13.65
CA LYS A 39 -14.12 -7.26 -14.99
C LYS A 39 -13.18 -6.63 -16.03
N PRO A 40 -13.24 -7.04 -17.31
CA PRO A 40 -12.62 -6.29 -18.39
C PRO A 40 -13.05 -4.82 -18.37
N GLY A 41 -12.08 -3.90 -18.30
CA GLY A 41 -12.33 -2.45 -18.17
C GLY A 41 -12.60 -1.96 -16.74
N GLY A 42 -12.60 -2.86 -15.74
CA GLY A 42 -12.69 -2.50 -14.33
C GLY A 42 -11.46 -1.76 -13.82
N THR A 43 -11.60 -1.07 -12.69
CA THR A 43 -10.55 -0.20 -12.14
C THR A 43 -10.17 -0.58 -10.71
N LEU A 44 -8.87 -0.71 -10.45
CA LEU A 44 -8.33 -0.77 -9.09
C LEU A 44 -8.05 0.65 -8.58
N ILE A 45 -8.56 0.96 -7.40
CA ILE A 45 -8.19 2.15 -6.63
C ILE A 45 -7.31 1.70 -5.47
N LEU A 46 -6.14 2.31 -5.34
CA LEU A 46 -5.19 2.00 -4.26
C LEU A 46 -4.80 3.26 -3.51
N ARG A 47 -4.78 3.17 -2.19
CA ARG A 47 -4.18 4.17 -1.30
C ARG A 47 -3.56 3.48 -0.11
N ASP A 48 -2.26 3.63 0.07
CA ASP A 48 -1.50 2.97 1.13
C ASP A 48 -0.32 3.85 1.59
N TYR A 49 0.46 3.42 2.59
CA TYR A 49 1.52 4.26 3.14
C TYR A 49 2.65 4.52 2.13
N GLY A 50 2.98 5.79 1.92
CA GLY A 50 4.06 6.21 1.04
C GLY A 50 5.38 6.39 1.79
N ARG A 51 6.51 6.17 1.10
CA ARG A 51 7.83 6.41 1.67
C ARG A 51 8.00 7.83 2.19
N PHE A 52 8.85 7.95 3.21
CA PHE A 52 9.16 9.17 3.94
C PHE A 52 7.99 9.76 4.75
N ASP A 53 6.92 8.99 4.98
CA ASP A 53 5.92 9.33 6.00
C ASP A 53 6.59 9.46 7.38
N GLU A 54 6.16 10.43 8.19
CA GLU A 54 6.76 10.67 9.51
C GLU A 54 6.74 9.43 10.41
N ALA A 55 5.71 8.58 10.29
CA ALA A 55 5.65 7.33 11.04
C ALA A 55 6.74 6.35 10.59
N GLN A 56 7.09 6.31 9.28
CA GLN A 56 8.20 5.50 8.79
C GLN A 56 9.52 5.95 9.41
N LEU A 57 9.78 7.25 9.43
CA LEU A 57 11.03 7.80 9.95
C LEU A 57 11.21 7.45 11.44
N LYS A 58 10.13 7.53 12.23
CA LYS A 58 10.13 7.15 13.64
C LYS A 58 10.36 5.66 13.85
N LEU A 59 9.75 4.81 13.03
CA LEU A 59 9.99 3.36 13.07
C LEU A 59 11.44 3.04 12.67
N GLY A 60 11.99 3.75 11.68
CA GLY A 60 13.38 3.61 11.24
C GLY A 60 14.41 3.96 12.30
N SER A 61 14.14 4.95 13.16
CA SER A 61 15.01 5.30 14.29
C SER A 61 14.77 4.44 15.54
N SER A 62 13.74 3.59 15.56
CA SER A 62 13.38 2.77 16.72
C SER A 62 14.10 1.41 16.68
N LYS A 63 14.78 1.05 17.78
CA LYS A 63 15.49 -0.23 17.88
C LYS A 63 14.53 -1.42 17.77
N GLY A 64 14.85 -2.38 16.90
CA GLY A 64 14.09 -3.62 16.74
C GLY A 64 12.75 -3.49 16.00
N LYS A 65 12.48 -2.33 15.37
CA LYS A 65 11.23 -2.12 14.60
C LYS A 65 11.37 -2.36 13.10
N ARG A 66 12.57 -2.29 12.54
CA ARG A 66 12.82 -2.56 11.11
C ARG A 66 12.96 -4.07 10.88
N LEU A 67 12.12 -4.62 10.02
CA LEU A 67 12.15 -6.03 9.59
C LEU A 67 13.02 -6.20 8.34
N SER A 68 12.88 -5.29 7.38
CA SER A 68 13.73 -5.21 6.18
C SER A 68 13.70 -3.77 5.64
N GLU A 69 14.15 -3.54 4.41
CA GLU A 69 14.05 -2.22 3.79
C GLU A 69 12.59 -1.82 3.56
N ASN A 70 12.22 -0.62 4.04
CA ASN A 70 10.88 -0.06 4.01
C ASN A 70 9.78 -0.90 4.70
N PHE A 71 10.14 -1.98 5.40
CA PHE A 71 9.23 -2.88 6.09
C PHE A 71 9.50 -2.90 7.60
N TYR A 72 8.46 -2.66 8.39
CA TYR A 72 8.57 -2.45 9.83
C TYR A 72 7.47 -3.19 10.58
N VAL A 73 7.68 -3.37 11.88
CA VAL A 73 6.66 -3.80 12.84
C VAL A 73 6.27 -2.62 13.74
N LYS A 74 4.97 -2.43 13.97
CA LYS A 74 4.45 -1.42 14.89
C LYS A 74 4.54 -1.90 16.36
N HIS A 75 3.89 -1.18 17.28
CA HIS A 75 3.81 -1.57 18.69
C HIS A 75 2.75 -2.67 18.93
N ASP A 76 1.69 -2.67 18.13
CA ASP A 76 0.58 -3.64 18.12
C ASP A 76 0.92 -4.92 17.33
N SER A 77 2.20 -5.17 17.06
CA SER A 77 2.72 -6.27 16.23
C SER A 77 2.22 -6.29 14.77
N THR A 78 1.44 -5.30 14.34
CA THR A 78 1.05 -5.18 12.93
C THR A 78 2.25 -4.73 12.10
N ARG A 79 2.45 -5.36 10.95
CA ARG A 79 3.52 -5.03 10.02
C ARG A 79 3.08 -3.92 9.08
N VAL A 80 4.04 -3.16 8.57
CA VAL A 80 3.76 -2.05 7.66
C VAL A 80 4.92 -1.89 6.69
N TYR A 81 4.59 -1.93 5.40
CA TYR A 81 5.48 -1.56 4.29
C TYR A 81 5.17 -0.14 3.83
N TYR A 82 6.20 0.61 3.48
CA TYR A 82 6.08 1.96 2.92
C TYR A 82 6.49 1.97 1.44
N PHE A 83 5.52 2.23 0.57
CA PHE A 83 5.64 2.11 -0.87
C PHE A 83 6.26 3.35 -1.50
N ASP A 84 7.11 3.14 -2.51
CA ASP A 84 7.26 4.11 -3.58
C ASP A 84 6.33 3.78 -4.77
N LEU A 85 6.29 4.69 -5.74
CA LEU A 85 5.46 4.52 -6.94
C LEU A 85 5.98 3.39 -7.86
N ASP A 86 7.24 3.00 -7.75
CA ASP A 86 7.84 1.93 -8.56
C ASP A 86 7.54 0.55 -7.97
N ASP A 87 7.38 0.44 -6.65
CA ASP A 87 6.85 -0.74 -5.97
C ASP A 87 5.47 -1.08 -6.52
N LEU A 88 4.59 -0.09 -6.61
CA LEU A 88 3.23 -0.27 -7.14
C LEU A 88 3.26 -0.61 -8.64
N GLU A 89 4.15 0.00 -9.42
CA GLU A 89 4.33 -0.35 -10.84
C GLU A 89 4.76 -1.80 -11.02
N ARG A 90 5.72 -2.26 -10.22
CA ARG A 90 6.19 -3.65 -10.28
C ARG A 90 5.09 -4.63 -9.95
N LEU A 91 4.29 -4.33 -8.93
CA LEU A 91 3.23 -5.21 -8.44
C LEU A 91 2.03 -5.26 -9.39
N PHE A 92 1.57 -4.10 -9.88
CA PHE A 92 0.31 -3.99 -10.59
C PHE A 92 0.46 -3.77 -12.10
N GLY A 93 1.58 -3.23 -12.56
CA GLY A 93 1.83 -2.93 -13.97
C GLY A 93 2.04 -4.18 -14.83
N SER A 94 2.56 -3.97 -16.04
CA SER A 94 2.67 -5.03 -17.06
C SER A 94 3.54 -6.23 -16.65
N SER A 95 4.54 -6.03 -15.78
CA SER A 95 5.39 -7.12 -15.28
C SER A 95 4.80 -7.88 -14.08
N GLY A 96 3.74 -7.34 -13.47
CA GLY A 96 3.10 -7.89 -12.28
C GLY A 96 1.70 -8.41 -12.61
N ALA A 97 0.68 -7.72 -12.10
CA ALA A 97 -0.72 -8.10 -12.27
C ALA A 97 -1.34 -7.71 -13.64
N GLY A 98 -0.57 -7.07 -14.53
CA GLY A 98 -1.00 -6.79 -15.91
C GLY A 98 -1.97 -5.61 -16.06
N LEU A 99 -2.12 -4.78 -15.02
CA LEU A 99 -2.95 -3.58 -15.10
C LEU A 99 -2.21 -2.45 -15.82
N VAL A 100 -2.98 -1.51 -16.37
CA VAL A 100 -2.48 -0.28 -16.98
C VAL A 100 -2.63 0.85 -15.97
N SER A 101 -1.55 1.59 -15.72
CA SER A 101 -1.60 2.77 -14.83
C SER A 101 -2.39 3.91 -15.48
N ILE A 102 -3.44 4.37 -14.79
CA ILE A 102 -4.21 5.56 -15.19
C ILE A 102 -3.65 6.81 -14.48
N GLU A 103 -3.47 6.71 -13.16
CA GLU A 103 -2.89 7.76 -12.32
C GLU A 103 -2.05 7.13 -11.20
N LYS A 104 -0.89 7.72 -10.92
CA LYS A 104 -0.02 7.31 -9.83
C LYS A 104 0.70 8.53 -9.25
N LYS A 105 0.39 8.86 -8.00
CA LYS A 105 0.94 10.05 -7.34
C LYS A 105 1.08 9.82 -5.84
N TYR A 106 2.08 10.46 -5.25
CA TYR A 106 2.07 10.69 -3.82
C TYR A 106 1.06 11.77 -3.47
N ILE A 107 0.43 11.59 -2.32
CA ILE A 107 -0.34 12.63 -1.67
C ILE A 107 0.36 12.94 -0.35
N GLN A 108 0.75 14.20 -0.22
CA GLN A 108 1.43 14.71 0.95
C GLN A 108 0.48 15.63 1.71
N ARG A 109 0.36 15.41 3.03
CA ARG A 109 -0.47 16.25 3.90
C ARG A 109 0.27 16.63 5.17
N VAL A 110 -0.03 17.82 5.68
CA VAL A 110 0.39 18.28 7.00
C VAL A 110 -0.86 18.46 7.85
N TYR A 111 -0.98 17.68 8.92
CA TYR A 111 -2.02 17.84 9.92
C TYR A 111 -1.46 18.63 11.10
N LYS A 112 -2.19 19.65 11.56
CA LYS A 112 -1.85 20.36 12.80
C LYS A 112 -2.90 20.05 13.85
N SER A 113 -2.47 19.50 14.98
CA SER A 113 -3.33 19.35 16.15
C SER A 113 -3.49 20.70 16.84
N ARG A 114 -4.73 21.06 17.17
CA ARG A 114 -5.05 22.36 17.81
C ARG A 114 -4.72 22.39 19.30
N SER A 115 -4.57 21.23 19.94
CA SER A 115 -4.38 21.14 21.40
C SER A 115 -2.92 21.24 21.84
N ASP A 116 -1.99 20.75 21.02
CA ASP A 116 -0.57 20.64 21.37
C ASP A 116 0.36 21.26 20.31
N ASN A 117 -0.22 21.91 19.28
CA ASN A 117 0.47 22.52 18.15
C ASN A 117 1.42 21.56 17.41
N ASN A 118 1.21 20.24 17.56
CA ASN A 118 2.03 19.24 16.88
C ASN A 118 1.63 19.13 15.41
N GLU A 119 2.63 19.11 14.54
CA GLU A 119 2.47 18.83 13.12
C GLU A 119 2.71 17.36 12.84
N ARG A 120 1.89 16.79 11.96
CA ARG A 120 2.08 15.44 11.40
C ARG A 120 2.21 15.51 9.89
N ARG A 121 3.38 15.12 9.37
CA ARG A 121 3.66 15.03 7.94
C ARG A 121 3.35 13.63 7.45
N ARG A 122 2.35 13.52 6.58
CA ARG A 122 1.83 12.25 6.09
C ARG A 122 2.06 12.10 4.60
N VAL A 123 2.45 10.90 4.20
CA VAL A 123 2.66 10.51 2.80
C VAL A 123 1.89 9.21 2.56
N TRP A 124 1.04 9.21 1.53
CA TRP A 124 0.32 8.05 1.02
C TRP A 124 0.16 8.14 -0.50
#